data_AF-A0A1T4TD33-F1
#
_entry.id   AF-A0A1T4TD33-F1
#
_cell.length_a   1.000
_cell.length_b   1.000
_cell.length_c   1.000
_cell.angle_alpha   90.00
_cell.angle_beta   90.00
_cell.angle_gamma   90.00
#
_symmetry.space_group_name_H-M   'P 1'
#
loop_
_entity.id
_entity.type
_entity.pdbx_description
1 polymer ?
#
loop_
_entity_poly.entity_id
_entity_poly.type
_entity_poly.pdbx_seq_one_letter_code
_entity_poly.pdbx_strand_id
1 'polypeptide(L)'
;MTHDSSGITRSTASSQPRPGVPGSSPSANYAAFCRESERARELGWHLTRTERWYGWEYTLTSWDGGHSETFSWLAEVQVRLHQIAEAHR
;
A
#
# COMPACT_ATOMS: atom_id res chain seq x y z
N MET A 1 21.31 45.80 -10.77
CA MET A 1 21.98 44.61 -10.22
C MET A 1 20.89 43.74 -9.61
N THR A 2 20.34 42.76 -10.33
CA THR A 2 20.62 41.28 -10.21
C THR A 2 20.44 40.79 -8.76
N HIS A 3 19.60 39.83 -8.36
CA HIS A 3 19.07 38.56 -8.90
C HIS A 3 17.78 38.21 -8.08
N ASP A 4 16.69 37.69 -8.65
CA ASP A 4 16.37 36.29 -9.02
C ASP A 4 15.94 35.34 -7.86
N SER A 5 14.87 34.58 -8.14
CA SER A 5 14.41 33.33 -7.52
C SER A 5 13.89 33.33 -6.06
N SER A 6 12.58 33.49 -5.91
CA SER A 6 11.84 32.87 -4.80
C SER A 6 11.07 31.68 -5.33
N GLY A 7 11.57 30.49 -5.00
CA GLY A 7 11.10 29.22 -5.49
C GLY A 7 9.65 28.93 -5.13
N ILE A 8 8.85 28.59 -6.14
CA ILE A 8 7.62 27.84 -5.95
C ILE A 8 8.04 26.37 -5.80
N THR A 9 8.49 26.00 -4.60
CA THR A 9 8.45 24.59 -4.20
C THR A 9 6.99 24.21 -4.10
N ARG A 10 6.50 23.58 -5.18
CA ARG A 10 5.25 22.86 -5.30
C ARG A 10 4.97 22.16 -3.97
N SER A 11 3.89 22.57 -3.30
CA SER A 11 3.37 21.93 -2.10
C SER A 11 3.16 20.44 -2.37
N THR A 12 4.18 19.63 -2.11
CA THR A 12 4.00 18.20 -1.89
C THR A 12 3.19 18.13 -0.62
N ALA A 13 1.91 17.79 -0.78
CA ALA A 13 0.96 17.57 0.30
C ALA A 13 1.68 16.89 1.47
N SER A 14 1.84 17.64 2.56
CA SER A 14 2.28 17.13 3.85
C SER A 14 1.20 16.17 4.35
N SER A 15 1.21 14.93 3.87
CA SER A 15 0.55 13.82 4.55
C SER A 15 1.34 13.58 5.83
N GLN A 16 1.05 14.40 6.85
CA GLN A 16 1.57 14.26 8.19
C GLN A 16 1.30 12.82 8.66
N PRO A 17 2.34 12.01 8.94
CA PRO A 17 2.11 10.66 9.45
C PRO A 17 1.50 10.76 10.84
N ARG A 18 0.34 10.11 11.05
CA ARG A 18 -0.24 9.98 12.39
C ARG A 18 0.73 9.20 13.29
N PRO A 19 1.00 9.68 14.52
CA PRO A 19 1.84 8.95 15.47
C PRO A 19 1.05 7.76 16.02
N GLY A 20 1.43 6.56 15.62
CA GLY A 20 0.71 5.36 16.05
C GLY A 20 1.36 4.05 15.65
N VAL A 21 2.67 3.90 15.89
CA VAL A 21 3.35 2.63 16.24
C VAL A 21 4.84 2.92 16.51
N PRO A 22 5.41 2.58 17.68
CA PRO A 22 6.86 2.60 17.86
C PRO A 22 7.48 1.45 17.06
N GLY A 23 8.24 1.77 16.01
CA GLY A 23 9.14 0.82 15.34
C GLY A 23 8.95 0.58 13.84
N SER A 24 7.83 1.01 13.24
CA SER A 24 7.62 0.89 11.78
C SER A 24 7.39 2.27 11.19
N SER A 25 8.42 2.85 10.58
CA SER A 25 8.26 4.11 9.86
C SER A 25 7.11 3.98 8.86
N PRO A 26 6.22 4.98 8.73
CA PRO A 26 5.11 4.94 7.78
C PRO A 26 5.58 4.69 6.34
N SER A 27 6.82 5.09 6.03
CA SER A 27 7.53 4.78 4.78
C SER A 27 7.86 3.29 4.62
N ALA A 28 8.25 2.57 5.68
CA ALA A 28 8.53 1.13 5.64
C ALA A 28 7.25 0.32 5.42
N ASN A 29 6.15 0.73 6.07
CA ASN A 29 4.83 0.13 5.86
C ASN A 29 4.33 0.36 4.42
N TYR A 30 4.52 1.57 3.88
CA TYR A 30 4.18 1.86 2.50
C TYR A 30 5.05 1.09 1.50
N ALA A 31 6.36 0.96 1.74
CA ALA A 31 7.26 0.20 0.89
C ALA A 31 6.91 -1.30 0.86
N ALA A 32 6.51 -1.88 2.00
CA ALA A 32 5.99 -3.25 2.05
C ALA A 32 4.68 -3.39 1.26
N PHE A 33 3.76 -2.44 1.40
CA PHE A 33 2.53 -2.41 0.60
C PHE A 33 2.81 -2.33 -0.91
N CYS A 34 3.76 -1.50 -1.35
CA CYS A 34 4.13 -1.40 -2.76
C CYS A 34 4.63 -2.73 -3.31
N ARG A 35 5.54 -3.40 -2.59
CA ARG A 35 6.06 -4.73 -2.99
C ARG A 35 4.95 -5.77 -3.11
N GLU A 36 4.05 -5.80 -2.13
CA GLU A 36 2.92 -6.75 -2.12
C GLU A 36 1.88 -6.41 -3.20
N SER A 37 1.72 -5.13 -3.53
CA SER A 37 0.88 -4.70 -4.64
C SER A 37 1.46 -5.14 -5.98
N GLU A 38 2.78 -5.01 -6.19
CA GLU A 38 3.45 -5.53 -7.38
C GLU A 38 3.30 -7.05 -7.50
N ARG A 39 3.55 -7.78 -6.40
CA ARG A 39 3.38 -9.23 -6.38
C ARG A 39 1.93 -9.66 -6.65
N ALA A 40 0.95 -8.94 -6.10
CA ALA A 40 -0.46 -9.17 -6.42
C ALA A 40 -0.72 -9.01 -7.91
N ARG A 41 -0.17 -7.96 -8.54
CA ARG A 41 -0.34 -7.71 -9.99
C ARG A 41 0.27 -8.80 -10.84
N GLU A 42 1.42 -9.35 -10.47
CA GLU A 42 2.05 -10.49 -11.16
C GLU A 42 1.16 -11.74 -11.13
N LEU A 43 0.36 -11.91 -10.08
CA LEU A 43 -0.57 -13.03 -9.90
C LEU A 43 -1.96 -12.76 -10.52
N GLY A 44 -2.20 -11.60 -11.14
CA GLY A 44 -3.51 -11.22 -11.68
C GLY A 44 -4.48 -10.67 -10.62
N TRP A 45 -3.96 -10.12 -9.53
CA TRP A 45 -4.72 -9.51 -8.45
C TRP A 45 -4.39 -8.02 -8.30
N HIS A 46 -5.34 -7.27 -7.74
CA HIS A 46 -5.20 -5.87 -7.42
C HIS A 46 -5.31 -5.68 -5.92
N LEU A 47 -4.23 -5.20 -5.30
CA LEU A 47 -4.20 -4.87 -3.87
C LEU A 47 -4.46 -3.39 -3.68
N THR A 48 -5.52 -3.07 -2.93
CA THR A 48 -5.82 -1.71 -2.47
C THR A 48 -5.74 -1.64 -0.95
N ARG A 49 -5.52 -0.45 -0.40
CA ARG A 49 -5.64 -0.19 1.04
C ARG A 49 -6.54 1.02 1.28
N THR A 50 -7.41 0.91 2.27
CA THR A 50 -8.31 1.98 2.68
C THR A 50 -8.00 2.34 4.13
N GLU A 51 -7.83 3.63 4.40
CA GLU A 51 -7.73 4.11 5.78
C GLU A 51 -9.14 4.09 6.41
N ARG A 52 -9.25 3.42 7.56
CA ARG A 52 -10.45 3.33 8.38
C ARG A 52 -10.19 3.96 9.74
N TRP A 53 -11.25 4.24 10.48
CA TRP A 53 -11.14 4.81 11.83
C TRP A 53 -10.39 3.90 12.82
N TYR A 54 -10.36 2.59 12.55
CA TYR A 54 -9.64 1.58 13.35
C TYR A 54 -8.27 1.17 12.79
N GLY A 55 -7.80 1.77 11.68
CA GLY A 55 -6.52 1.41 11.08
C GLY A 55 -6.58 1.27 9.56
N TRP A 56 -5.81 0.33 9.01
CA TRP A 56 -5.77 0.08 7.56
C TRP A 56 -6.52 -1.20 7.23
N GLU A 57 -7.30 -1.14 6.16
CA GLU A 57 -7.99 -2.29 5.59
C GLU A 57 -7.42 -2.54 4.20
N TYR A 58 -7.05 -3.78 3.90
CA TYR A 58 -6.44 -4.17 2.64
C TYR A 58 -7.41 -5.04 1.85
N THR A 59 -7.66 -4.69 0.60
CA THR A 59 -8.58 -5.45 -0.26
C THR A 59 -7.81 -6.00 -1.46
N LEU A 60 -7.81 -7.32 -1.59
CA LEU A 60 -7.35 -8.04 -2.77
C LEU A 60 -8.53 -8.29 -3.69
N THR A 61 -8.45 -7.83 -4.94
CA THR A 61 -9.48 -8.06 -5.95
C THR A 61 -8.85 -8.79 -7.14
N SER A 62 -9.41 -9.95 -7.50
CA SER A 62 -9.05 -10.67 -8.73
C SER A 62 -9.34 -9.79 -9.94
N TRP A 63 -8.46 -9.79 -10.94
CA TRP A 63 -8.71 -9.07 -12.20
C TRP A 63 -9.89 -9.64 -12.99
N ASP A 64 -10.28 -10.90 -12.75
CA ASP A 64 -11.51 -11.46 -13.33
C ASP A 64 -12.78 -10.81 -12.73
N GLY A 65 -12.64 -10.04 -11.64
CA GLY A 65 -13.73 -9.35 -10.96
C GLY A 65 -14.64 -10.25 -10.13
N GLY A 66 -14.41 -11.57 -10.15
CA GLY A 66 -15.24 -12.57 -9.47
C GLY A 66 -14.90 -12.78 -8.00
N HIS A 67 -13.72 -12.33 -7.56
CA HIS A 67 -13.27 -12.55 -6.18
C HIS A 67 -12.67 -11.30 -5.56
N SER A 68 -13.12 -10.94 -4.36
CA SER A 68 -12.53 -9.90 -3.55
C SER A 68 -12.45 -10.34 -2.09
N GLU A 69 -11.28 -10.16 -1.49
CA GLU A 69 -10.99 -10.53 -0.10
C GLU A 69 -10.48 -9.30 0.65
N THR A 70 -10.97 -9.10 1.87
CA THR A 70 -10.61 -7.95 2.69
C THR A 70 -9.90 -8.42 3.96
N PHE A 71 -8.80 -7.77 4.29
CA PHE A 71 -7.89 -8.11 5.38
C PHE A 71 -7.62 -6.89 6.25
N SER A 72 -7.39 -7.11 7.55
CA SER A 72 -7.06 -6.03 8.48
C SER A 72 -5.55 -5.79 8.55
N TRP A 73 -4.74 -6.75 8.10
CA TRP A 73 -3.28 -6.68 8.18
C TRP A 73 -2.61 -7.02 6.86
N LEU A 74 -1.53 -6.30 6.53
CA LEU A 74 -0.71 -6.59 5.35
C LEU A 74 -0.07 -7.99 5.41
N ALA A 75 0.23 -8.50 6.60
CA ALA A 75 0.76 -9.85 6.77
C ALA A 75 -0.22 -10.94 6.29
N GLU A 76 -1.53 -10.73 6.45
CA GLU A 76 -2.54 -11.66 5.95
C GLU A 76 -2.57 -11.67 4.42
N VAL A 77 -2.44 -10.48 3.81
CA VAL A 77 -2.30 -10.33 2.35
C VAL A 77 -1.06 -11.07 1.85
N GLN A 78 0.07 -10.96 2.54
CA GLN A 78 1.31 -11.67 2.17
C GLN A 78 1.12 -13.19 2.17
N VAL A 79 0.48 -13.73 3.21
CA VAL A 79 0.16 -15.17 3.30
C VAL A 79 -0.77 -15.57 2.15
N ARG A 80 -1.79 -14.76 1.88
CA ARG A 80 -2.74 -15.04 0.80
C ARG A 80 -2.10 -15.04 -0.58
N LEU A 81 -1.27 -14.04 -0.88
CA LEU A 81 -0.49 -13.96 -2.11
C LEU A 81 0.50 -15.13 -2.25
N HIS A 82 1.05 -15.62 -1.13
CA HIS A 82 1.88 -16.82 -1.14
C HIS A 82 1.06 -18.06 -1.55
N GLN A 83 -0.11 -18.27 -0.95
CA GLN A 83 -1.00 -19.39 -1.30
C GLN A 83 -1.46 -19.33 -2.76
N ILE A 84 -1.79 -18.14 -3.27
CA ILE A 84 -2.13 -17.95 -4.69
C ILE A 84 -0.93 -18.32 -5.56
N ALA A 85 0.28 -17.83 -5.25
CA ALA A 85 1.47 -18.18 -6.00
C ALA A 85 1.76 -19.70 -6.01
N GLU A 86 1.50 -20.39 -4.90
CA GLU A 86 1.64 -21.85 -4.81
C GLU A 86 0.58 -22.61 -5.62
N ALA A 87 -0.65 -22.11 -5.65
CA ALA A 87 -1.74 -22.73 -6.44
C ALA A 87 -1.56 -22.57 -7.96
N HIS A 88 -0.79 -21.57 -8.40
CA HIS A 88 -0.48 -21.31 -9.80
C HIS A 88 0.77 -22.06 -10.31
N ARG A 89 1.43 -22.86 -9.44
CA ARG A 89 2.67 -23.59 -9.74
C ARG A 89 2.40 -25.01 -10.22
#